data_AF-A0A1F3E1R2-F1
#
_entry.id   AF-A0A1F3E1R2-F1
#
_cell.length_a   1.000
_cell.length_b   1.000
_cell.length_c   1.000
_cell.angle_alpha   90.00
_cell.angle_beta   90.00
_cell.angle_gamma   90.00
#
_symmetry.space_group_name_H-M   'P 1'
#
loop_
_entity.id
_entity.type
_entity.pdbx_description
1 polymer ?
#
loop_
_entity_poly.entity_id
_entity_poly.type
_entity_poly.pdbx_seq_one_letter_code
_entity_poly.pdbx_strand_id
1 'polypeptide(L)'
;MKNKDKVWIYSLVLSGVFVFGLNSCDESNDDDNNPSTTLTAPVLTTVDVLEISQTTAVSGGNITDDGGSTVTARGVCWGTTENPTIDDNKTEDGTGAGSFTSSITGLETNTTYYVRAYATNSAGMGYGSAISFTTQEGGSGSSFTDPRDGTVYQTVTIGDQVWMAENLKYLPSVVGPATGSETIPYYYVYGYNGTNVTDAKATANYSTYGVLYNWEAARAACPTGWHLPSDAEWTQLTTYLGGESVAGGKLKETGTTHWNSPNIGATNETGFTALPGGYHSSDGTFYDIGDSCFWWSATEGDTSQAWYRAMNLASSNIYRMKTGRDSGFSVRCVKD
;
A
#
# COMPACT_ATOMS: atom_id res chain seq x y z
N MET A 1 37.62 39.28 35.95
CA MET A 1 38.87 40.04 36.11
C MET A 1 39.88 39.20 36.89
N LYS A 2 41.05 38.93 36.28
CA LYS A 2 42.34 38.44 36.85
C LYS A 2 42.31 37.05 37.52
N ASN A 3 42.81 35.96 36.94
CA ASN A 3 44.18 35.64 36.48
C ASN A 3 45.26 35.76 37.59
N LYS A 4 45.94 34.65 37.94
CA LYS A 4 47.42 34.53 37.91
C LYS A 4 47.95 33.19 38.44
N ASP A 5 48.77 32.57 37.59
CA ASP A 5 49.76 31.52 37.85
C ASP A 5 50.95 31.97 38.73
N LYS A 6 51.68 30.97 39.28
CA LYS A 6 53.17 30.78 39.30
C LYS A 6 53.56 29.73 40.37
N VAL A 7 54.04 28.53 40.01
CA VAL A 7 55.44 28.09 39.71
C VAL A 7 56.39 28.19 40.91
N TRP A 8 57.10 27.09 41.27
CA TRP A 8 58.56 27.02 41.52
C TRP A 8 59.09 25.56 41.47
N ILE A 9 60.30 25.42 40.95
CA ILE A 9 61.12 24.23 40.63
C ILE A 9 62.10 23.93 41.76
N TYR A 10 62.50 22.66 41.96
CA TYR A 10 63.85 22.32 42.45
C TYR A 10 64.43 21.07 41.76
N SER A 11 65.64 21.25 41.21
CA SER A 11 66.53 20.25 40.60
C SER A 11 67.37 19.50 41.64
N LEU A 12 67.87 18.31 41.28
CA LEU A 12 69.22 17.89 41.68
C LEU A 12 69.87 16.99 40.61
N VAL A 13 71.19 17.14 40.49
CA VAL A 13 72.12 16.77 39.40
C VAL A 13 73.07 15.69 39.92
N LEU A 14 73.60 14.77 39.09
CA LEU A 14 75.06 14.54 38.87
C LEU A 14 75.44 13.34 37.97
N SER A 15 76.34 13.64 37.01
CA SER A 15 77.58 12.92 36.61
C SER A 15 77.47 11.48 36.06
N GLY A 16 78.09 11.06 34.95
CA GLY A 16 79.21 11.50 34.09
C GLY A 16 79.56 10.28 33.20
N VAL A 17 80.13 10.34 31.99
CA VAL A 17 81.54 10.57 31.64
C VAL A 17 81.68 10.53 30.10
N PHE A 18 82.65 11.32 29.62
CA PHE A 18 83.11 11.59 28.25
C PHE A 18 84.07 10.51 27.70
N VAL A 19 84.01 10.13 26.41
CA VAL A 19 85.17 9.84 25.52
C VAL A 19 84.78 10.04 24.03
N PHE A 20 85.69 10.64 23.25
CA PHE A 20 85.64 10.98 21.81
C PHE A 20 85.99 9.81 20.86
N GLY A 21 85.52 9.86 19.60
CA GLY A 21 86.08 9.09 18.47
C GLY A 21 85.32 9.25 17.15
N LEU A 22 86.04 9.45 16.04
CA LEU A 22 85.60 9.89 14.70
C LEU A 22 85.07 8.78 13.77
N ASN A 23 84.48 9.24 12.65
CA ASN A 23 84.38 8.65 11.29
C ASN A 23 83.07 7.99 10.82
N SER A 24 82.46 8.66 9.83
CA SER A 24 82.19 8.20 8.46
C SER A 24 81.23 7.02 8.21
N CYS A 25 80.13 7.37 7.50
CA CYS A 25 79.23 6.57 6.63
C CYS A 25 78.82 5.14 7.03
N ASP A 26 77.51 4.92 7.18
CA ASP A 26 76.78 4.22 6.10
C ASP A 26 75.30 4.63 6.09
N GLU A 27 74.77 4.87 4.90
CA GLU A 27 73.38 5.22 4.62
C GLU A 27 72.60 3.91 4.51
N SER A 28 72.00 3.43 5.62
CA SER A 28 71.06 2.32 5.52
C SER A 28 69.67 2.88 5.15
N ASN A 29 69.36 2.77 3.86
CA ASN A 29 68.01 2.85 3.33
C ASN A 29 67.14 1.80 4.04
N ASP A 30 66.38 2.21 5.05
CA ASP A 30 65.19 1.49 5.46
C ASP A 30 64.03 2.01 4.59
N ASP A 31 63.79 1.30 3.49
CA ASP A 31 62.54 1.35 2.75
C ASP A 31 61.42 0.85 3.68
N ASP A 32 60.82 1.77 4.44
CA ASP A 32 59.52 1.58 5.09
C ASP A 32 58.44 1.49 4.01
N ASN A 33 58.40 0.35 3.32
CA ASN A 33 57.33 0.00 2.38
C ASN A 33 56.13 -0.52 3.19
N ASN A 34 55.56 0.34 4.05
CA ASN A 34 54.24 0.12 4.61
C ASN A 34 53.23 0.44 3.51
N PRO A 35 52.52 -0.56 2.93
CA PRO A 35 51.51 -0.26 1.92
C PRO A 35 50.39 0.50 2.62
N SER A 36 50.36 1.82 2.42
CA SER A 36 49.22 2.66 2.77
C SER A 36 48.00 2.07 2.07
N THR A 37 47.14 1.37 2.82
CA THR A 37 45.92 0.76 2.30
C THR A 37 44.96 1.89 1.95
N THR A 38 44.92 2.25 0.67
CA THR A 38 43.98 3.23 0.14
C THR A 38 42.57 2.70 0.27
N LEU A 39 41.77 3.34 1.13
CA LEU A 39 40.36 3.01 1.29
C LEU A 39 39.56 3.50 0.07
N THR A 40 38.65 2.67 -0.43
CA THR A 40 37.76 2.98 -1.54
C THR A 40 36.31 2.86 -1.13
N ALA A 41 35.39 3.44 -1.90
CA ALA A 41 33.96 3.22 -1.67
C ALA A 41 33.59 1.74 -1.89
N PRO A 42 32.53 1.23 -1.22
CA PRO A 42 32.13 -0.18 -1.37
C PRO A 42 31.77 -0.53 -2.81
N VAL A 43 32.06 -1.78 -3.21
CA VAL A 43 31.62 -2.34 -4.49
C VAL A 43 30.47 -3.32 -4.22
N LEU A 44 29.35 -3.10 -4.90
CA LEU A 44 28.15 -3.90 -4.71
C LEU A 44 27.35 -4.05 -6.01
N THR A 45 26.56 -5.11 -6.08
CA THR A 45 25.59 -5.34 -7.15
C THR A 45 24.18 -5.10 -6.63
N THR A 46 23.30 -4.56 -7.47
CA THR A 46 21.85 -4.53 -7.21
C THR A 46 21.25 -5.89 -7.55
N VAL A 47 20.40 -6.42 -6.68
CA VAL A 47 19.66 -7.66 -6.92
C VAL A 47 18.40 -7.35 -7.74
N ASP A 48 18.03 -8.24 -8.65
CA ASP A 48 16.80 -8.13 -9.45
C ASP A 48 15.57 -7.85 -8.60
N VAL A 49 14.61 -7.14 -9.18
CA VAL A 49 13.37 -6.78 -8.51
C VAL A 49 12.39 -7.95 -8.59
N LEU A 50 11.85 -8.34 -7.44
CA LEU A 50 10.87 -9.41 -7.27
C LEU A 50 9.63 -8.88 -6.56
N GLU A 51 8.57 -9.70 -6.49
CA GLU A 51 7.33 -9.40 -5.76
C GLU A 51 6.75 -8.01 -6.11
N ILE A 52 6.85 -7.64 -7.39
CA ILE A 52 6.36 -6.36 -7.89
C ILE A 52 4.84 -6.37 -7.83
N SER A 53 4.27 -5.53 -6.96
CA SER A 53 2.84 -5.26 -6.86
C SER A 53 2.52 -3.91 -7.50
N GLN A 54 1.31 -3.39 -7.24
CA GLN A 54 0.91 -2.05 -7.65
C GLN A 54 1.65 -0.94 -6.88
N THR A 55 1.97 -1.19 -5.60
CA THR A 55 2.51 -0.14 -4.70
C THR A 55 3.76 -0.58 -3.93
N THR A 56 4.22 -1.82 -4.15
CA THR A 56 5.39 -2.41 -3.48
C THR A 56 6.25 -3.21 -4.45
N ALA A 57 7.50 -3.44 -4.06
CA ALA A 57 8.41 -4.37 -4.70
C ALA A 57 9.48 -4.84 -3.70
N VAL A 58 10.21 -5.89 -4.01
CA VAL A 58 11.36 -6.35 -3.22
C VAL A 58 12.61 -6.32 -4.08
N SER A 59 13.70 -5.80 -3.55
CA SER A 59 15.02 -5.83 -4.19
C SER A 59 16.09 -6.00 -3.10
N GLY A 60 17.31 -5.55 -3.35
CA GLY A 60 18.40 -5.61 -2.40
C GLY A 60 19.74 -5.41 -3.09
N GLY A 61 20.79 -5.85 -2.42
CA GLY A 61 22.14 -5.78 -2.97
C GLY A 61 23.06 -6.83 -2.37
N ASN A 62 24.22 -6.97 -2.99
CA ASN A 62 25.31 -7.78 -2.45
C ASN A 62 26.60 -6.97 -2.49
N ILE A 63 27.14 -6.65 -1.31
CA ILE A 63 28.40 -5.94 -1.16
C ILE A 63 29.53 -6.97 -1.28
N THR A 64 30.23 -6.94 -2.41
CA THR A 64 31.32 -7.89 -2.74
C THR A 64 32.68 -7.43 -2.25
N ASP A 65 32.86 -6.13 -2.02
CA ASP A 65 34.07 -5.53 -1.47
C ASP A 65 33.67 -4.32 -0.62
N ASP A 66 34.19 -4.26 0.61
CA ASP A 66 33.94 -3.15 1.53
C ASP A 66 34.94 -1.99 1.33
N GLY A 67 35.88 -2.12 0.39
CA GLY A 67 36.87 -1.09 0.08
C GLY A 67 37.87 -0.87 1.22
N GLY A 68 38.06 -1.88 2.07
CA GLY A 68 39.00 -1.86 3.19
C GLY A 68 38.49 -1.15 4.45
N SER A 69 37.22 -0.74 4.49
CA SER A 69 36.60 -0.10 5.66
C SER A 69 35.18 -0.62 5.88
N THR A 70 34.80 -0.78 7.14
CA THR A 70 33.49 -1.32 7.51
C THR A 70 32.35 -0.49 6.90
N VAL A 71 31.40 -1.18 6.26
CA VAL A 71 30.16 -0.58 5.77
C VAL A 71 29.29 -0.13 6.94
N THR A 72 28.98 1.17 6.99
CA THR A 72 28.23 1.84 8.06
C THR A 72 26.75 2.07 7.73
N ALA A 73 26.35 1.93 6.47
CA ALA A 73 24.96 1.97 6.04
C ALA A 73 24.81 1.23 4.70
N ARG A 74 23.67 0.56 4.48
CA ARG A 74 23.30 -0.06 3.21
C ARG A 74 21.79 -0.03 2.99
N GLY A 75 21.37 -0.16 1.75
CA GLY A 75 19.97 -0.29 1.38
C GLY A 75 19.78 -0.18 -0.13
N VAL A 76 18.57 0.12 -0.57
CA VAL A 76 18.28 0.49 -1.95
C VAL A 76 17.73 1.91 -2.01
N CYS A 77 18.00 2.62 -3.11
CA CYS A 77 17.33 3.87 -3.47
C CYS A 77 16.55 3.71 -4.78
N TRP A 78 15.43 4.40 -4.91
CA TRP A 78 14.57 4.32 -6.09
C TRP A 78 13.91 5.65 -6.46
N GLY A 79 13.61 5.79 -7.75
CA GLY A 79 12.93 6.95 -8.33
C GLY A 79 12.42 6.67 -9.72
N THR A 80 11.66 7.61 -10.30
CA THR A 80 11.12 7.51 -11.68
C THR A 80 12.10 8.02 -12.74
N THR A 81 13.26 8.52 -12.30
CA THR A 81 14.37 8.93 -13.17
C THR A 81 15.50 7.91 -13.05
N GLU A 82 16.23 7.68 -14.15
CA GLU A 82 17.39 6.79 -14.17
C GLU A 82 18.46 7.22 -13.15
N ASN A 83 19.15 6.22 -12.60
CA ASN A 83 20.24 6.40 -11.65
C ASN A 83 19.85 7.11 -10.34
N PRO A 84 18.82 6.62 -9.60
CA PRO A 84 18.44 7.20 -8.33
C PRO A 84 19.62 7.20 -7.34
N THR A 85 19.56 8.11 -6.38
CA THR A 85 20.55 8.29 -5.31
C THR A 85 19.87 8.26 -3.96
N ILE A 86 20.65 8.32 -2.88
CA ILE A 86 20.11 8.37 -1.51
C ILE A 86 19.35 9.67 -1.17
N ASP A 87 19.33 10.65 -2.08
CA ASP A 87 18.51 11.87 -1.95
C ASP A 87 17.08 11.66 -2.47
N ASP A 88 16.83 10.56 -3.20
CA ASP A 88 15.50 10.07 -3.58
C ASP A 88 14.87 9.23 -2.45
N ASN A 89 13.90 8.38 -2.79
CA ASN A 89 13.38 7.40 -1.83
C ASN A 89 14.43 6.31 -1.56
N LYS A 90 14.55 5.85 -0.31
CA LYS A 90 15.49 4.80 0.08
C LYS A 90 15.04 3.97 1.27
N THR A 91 15.65 2.80 1.44
CA THR A 91 15.60 1.98 2.65
C THR A 91 16.87 2.14 3.48
N GLU A 92 16.83 1.73 4.76
CA GLU A 92 18.00 1.61 5.64
C GLU A 92 18.08 0.18 6.22
N ASP A 93 18.91 -0.68 5.62
CA ASP A 93 18.94 -2.13 5.85
C ASP A 93 20.18 -2.58 6.65
N GLY A 94 20.70 -1.67 7.48
CA GLY A 94 21.75 -1.94 8.46
C GLY A 94 23.18 -1.70 7.96
N THR A 95 24.13 -2.51 8.46
CA THR A 95 25.58 -2.35 8.29
C THR A 95 26.23 -3.66 7.84
N GLY A 96 27.53 -3.60 7.50
CA GLY A 96 28.33 -4.77 7.12
C GLY A 96 28.17 -5.21 5.66
N ALA A 97 29.12 -6.03 5.22
CA ALA A 97 29.19 -6.57 3.86
C ALA A 97 28.23 -7.76 3.63
N GLY A 98 28.22 -8.28 2.40
CA GLY A 98 27.38 -9.40 2.00
C GLY A 98 26.02 -8.99 1.44
N SER A 99 25.13 -9.98 1.34
CA SER A 99 23.80 -9.80 0.75
C SER A 99 22.80 -9.21 1.73
N PHE A 100 21.87 -8.41 1.21
CA PHE A 100 20.75 -7.86 1.95
C PHE A 100 19.51 -7.76 1.03
N THR A 101 18.34 -7.69 1.66
CA THR A 101 17.04 -7.57 1.00
C THR A 101 16.34 -6.33 1.52
N SER A 102 15.62 -5.64 0.64
CA SER A 102 14.95 -4.38 0.91
C SER A 102 13.50 -4.44 0.43
N SER A 103 12.57 -4.03 1.29
CA SER A 103 11.16 -3.86 0.93
C SER A 103 10.90 -2.43 0.45
N ILE A 104 10.48 -2.29 -0.80
CA ILE A 104 10.14 -1.02 -1.44
C ILE A 104 8.64 -0.81 -1.31
N THR A 105 8.22 0.35 -0.82
CA THR A 105 6.81 0.70 -0.59
C THR A 105 6.50 2.11 -1.06
N GLY A 106 5.20 2.45 -1.20
CA GLY A 106 4.78 3.80 -1.58
C GLY A 106 5.04 4.11 -3.05
N LEU A 107 4.96 3.07 -3.90
CA LEU A 107 5.05 3.22 -5.35
C LEU A 107 3.68 3.60 -5.92
N GLU A 108 3.71 4.36 -7.01
CA GLU A 108 2.54 4.63 -7.83
C GLU A 108 2.28 3.44 -8.78
N THR A 109 1.02 3.18 -9.10
CA THR A 109 0.63 2.08 -10.00
C THR A 109 0.99 2.39 -11.46
N ASN A 110 1.14 1.36 -12.30
CA ASN A 110 1.56 1.47 -13.71
C ASN A 110 2.73 2.45 -13.95
N THR A 111 3.67 2.50 -13.03
CA THR A 111 4.75 3.50 -13.04
C THR A 111 6.07 2.77 -13.12
N THR A 112 6.91 3.19 -14.08
CA THR A 112 8.27 2.70 -14.21
C THR A 112 9.17 3.38 -13.20
N TYR A 113 9.83 2.57 -12.39
CA TYR A 113 10.83 2.96 -11.43
C TYR A 113 12.20 2.39 -11.80
N TYR A 114 13.24 3.06 -11.33
CA TYR A 114 14.61 2.59 -11.32
C TYR A 114 15.03 2.39 -9.87
N VAL A 115 15.76 1.32 -9.59
CA VAL A 115 16.29 1.00 -8.25
C VAL A 115 17.78 0.71 -8.31
N ARG A 116 18.51 1.10 -7.26
CA ARG A 116 19.94 0.83 -7.06
C ARG A 116 20.22 0.45 -5.62
N ALA A 117 21.04 -0.58 -5.42
CA ALA A 117 21.65 -0.82 -4.12
C ALA A 117 22.67 0.29 -3.82
N TYR A 118 22.76 0.71 -2.55
CA TYR A 118 23.80 1.61 -2.06
C TYR A 118 24.47 1.05 -0.80
N ALA A 119 25.73 1.42 -0.58
CA ALA A 119 26.45 1.16 0.66
C ALA A 119 27.45 2.28 0.95
N THR A 120 27.62 2.61 2.23
CA THR A 120 28.53 3.67 2.69
C THR A 120 29.59 3.11 3.62
N ASN A 121 30.84 3.53 3.45
CA ASN A 121 31.92 3.34 4.41
C ASN A 121 32.63 4.67 4.68
N SER A 122 33.77 4.66 5.38
CA SER A 122 34.53 5.88 5.67
C SER A 122 35.17 6.55 4.46
N ALA A 123 35.34 5.85 3.34
CA ALA A 123 35.91 6.39 2.11
C ALA A 123 34.85 6.98 1.16
N GLY A 124 33.60 6.55 1.28
CA GLY A 124 32.49 7.12 0.55
C GLY A 124 31.34 6.16 0.33
N MET A 125 30.54 6.46 -0.69
CA MET A 125 29.35 5.70 -1.05
C MET A 125 29.54 4.98 -2.38
N GLY A 126 29.24 3.69 -2.37
CA GLY A 126 29.14 2.87 -3.56
C GLY A 126 27.68 2.69 -3.97
N TYR A 127 27.47 2.50 -5.27
CA TYR A 127 26.17 2.12 -5.84
C TYR A 127 26.32 0.90 -6.75
N GLY A 128 25.31 0.04 -6.73
CA GLY A 128 25.13 -0.98 -7.75
C GLY A 128 24.59 -0.42 -9.07
N SER A 129 24.45 -1.31 -10.06
CA SER A 129 23.79 -1.00 -11.33
C SER A 129 22.33 -0.61 -11.13
N ALA A 130 21.84 0.33 -11.94
CA ALA A 130 20.41 0.63 -11.99
C ALA A 130 19.66 -0.49 -12.69
N ILE A 131 18.56 -0.93 -12.07
CA ILE A 131 17.60 -1.88 -12.65
C ILE A 131 16.26 -1.16 -12.74
N SER A 132 15.56 -1.30 -13.87
CA SER A 132 14.21 -0.78 -14.01
C SER A 132 13.16 -1.86 -13.75
N PHE A 133 12.02 -1.43 -13.23
CA PHE A 133 10.83 -2.25 -13.12
C PHE A 133 9.59 -1.36 -13.25
N THR A 134 8.47 -1.94 -13.65
CA THR A 134 7.19 -1.23 -13.76
C THR A 134 6.24 -1.87 -12.76
N THR A 135 5.64 -1.06 -11.89
CA THR A 135 4.59 -1.54 -10.98
C THR A 135 3.41 -2.08 -11.77
N GLN A 136 2.68 -3.01 -11.17
CA GLN A 136 1.49 -3.55 -11.82
C GLN A 136 0.49 -2.42 -12.11
N GLU A 137 -0.25 -2.56 -13.20
CA GLU A 137 -1.35 -1.66 -13.50
C GLU A 137 -2.39 -1.70 -12.38
N GLY A 138 -2.74 -0.52 -11.86
CA GLY A 138 -3.93 -0.33 -11.04
C GLY A 138 -5.16 -0.50 -11.92
N GLY A 139 -5.66 -1.73 -12.00
CA GLY A 139 -6.88 -2.07 -12.73
C GLY A 139 -6.78 -1.95 -14.24
N SER A 140 -6.28 -3.00 -14.90
CA SER A 140 -6.63 -3.33 -16.29
C SER A 140 -7.38 -4.66 -16.36
N GLY A 141 -8.72 -4.57 -16.34
CA GLY A 141 -9.56 -5.11 -17.41
C GLY A 141 -9.72 -6.63 -17.53
N SER A 142 -9.64 -7.40 -16.43
CA SER A 142 -10.30 -8.70 -16.45
C SER A 142 -11.80 -8.48 -16.26
N SER A 143 -12.60 -9.06 -17.15
CA SER A 143 -14.05 -9.05 -16.99
C SER A 143 -14.54 -10.43 -16.59
N PHE A 144 -15.56 -10.46 -15.74
CA PHE A 144 -16.29 -11.66 -15.36
C PHE A 144 -17.71 -11.54 -15.89
N THR A 145 -18.15 -12.53 -16.66
CA THR A 145 -19.55 -12.63 -17.08
C THR A 145 -20.29 -13.54 -16.11
N ASP A 146 -21.28 -13.00 -15.42
CA ASP A 146 -22.12 -13.78 -14.51
C ASP A 146 -23.00 -14.76 -15.32
N PRO A 147 -22.82 -16.09 -15.16
CA PRO A 147 -23.57 -17.06 -15.96
C PRO A 147 -25.07 -17.08 -15.63
N ARG A 148 -25.50 -16.44 -14.52
CA ARG A 148 -26.90 -16.45 -14.07
C ARG A 148 -27.76 -15.45 -14.82
N ASP A 149 -27.18 -14.34 -15.30
CA ASP A 149 -27.92 -13.28 -15.99
C ASP A 149 -27.18 -12.62 -17.17
N GLY A 150 -25.94 -13.04 -17.46
CA GLY A 150 -25.13 -12.51 -18.55
C GLY A 150 -24.51 -11.14 -18.27
N THR A 151 -24.66 -10.59 -17.06
CA THR A 151 -24.06 -9.30 -16.71
C THR A 151 -22.54 -9.42 -16.70
N VAL A 152 -21.87 -8.52 -17.38
CA VAL A 152 -20.41 -8.43 -17.41
C VAL A 152 -19.96 -7.42 -16.36
N TYR A 153 -19.12 -7.86 -15.45
CA TYR A 153 -18.49 -7.03 -14.42
C TYR A 153 -17.02 -6.88 -14.72
N GLN A 154 -16.51 -5.66 -14.65
CA GLN A 154 -15.07 -5.44 -14.57
C GLN A 154 -14.57 -5.89 -13.20
N THR A 155 -13.31 -6.32 -13.17
CA THR A 155 -12.63 -6.78 -11.96
C THR A 155 -11.31 -6.05 -11.80
N VAL A 156 -10.89 -5.91 -10.54
CA VAL A 156 -9.66 -5.24 -10.18
C VAL A 156 -8.94 -6.01 -9.08
N THR A 157 -7.64 -6.17 -9.25
CA THR A 157 -6.77 -6.72 -8.20
C THR A 157 -6.38 -5.59 -7.26
N ILE A 158 -6.45 -5.78 -5.95
CA ILE A 158 -5.96 -4.83 -4.94
C ILE A 158 -5.27 -5.64 -3.84
N GLY A 159 -3.96 -5.45 -3.71
CA GLY A 159 -3.12 -6.39 -2.97
C GLY A 159 -3.24 -7.79 -3.56
N ASP A 160 -3.52 -8.78 -2.72
CA ASP A 160 -3.67 -10.18 -3.13
C ASP A 160 -5.12 -10.55 -3.49
N GLN A 161 -6.06 -9.61 -3.41
CA GLN A 161 -7.49 -9.87 -3.59
C GLN A 161 -7.98 -9.37 -4.95
N VAL A 162 -8.86 -10.13 -5.59
CA VAL A 162 -9.54 -9.72 -6.82
C VAL A 162 -10.99 -9.36 -6.53
N TRP A 163 -11.35 -8.11 -6.76
CA TRP A 163 -12.65 -7.51 -6.46
C TRP A 163 -13.44 -7.23 -7.74
N MET A 164 -14.77 -7.30 -7.67
CA MET A 164 -15.60 -6.64 -8.67
C MET A 164 -15.43 -5.12 -8.56
N ALA A 165 -15.23 -4.46 -9.70
CA ALA A 165 -15.10 -3.00 -9.79
C ALA A 165 -16.48 -2.29 -9.76
N GLU A 166 -17.56 -3.06 -9.89
CA GLU A 166 -18.93 -2.55 -9.87
C GLU A 166 -19.73 -3.25 -8.77
N ASN A 167 -20.80 -2.60 -8.30
CA ASN A 167 -21.76 -3.25 -7.42
C ASN A 167 -22.51 -4.34 -8.19
N LEU A 168 -22.80 -5.43 -7.51
CA LEU A 168 -23.54 -6.55 -8.08
C LEU A 168 -24.94 -6.10 -8.53
N LYS A 169 -25.36 -6.55 -9.72
CA LYS A 169 -26.65 -6.23 -10.35
C LYS A 169 -27.59 -7.44 -10.42
N TYR A 170 -27.19 -8.59 -9.86
CA TYR A 170 -27.99 -9.80 -9.88
C TYR A 170 -29.33 -9.59 -9.16
N LEU A 171 -30.43 -9.62 -9.92
CA LEU A 171 -31.79 -9.30 -9.46
C LEU A 171 -32.77 -10.42 -9.84
N PRO A 172 -32.89 -11.49 -9.03
CA PRO A 172 -33.81 -12.60 -9.31
C PRO A 172 -35.27 -12.28 -8.98
N SER A 173 -35.51 -11.40 -8.02
CA SER A 173 -36.83 -10.85 -7.66
C SER A 173 -36.65 -9.41 -7.17
N VAL A 174 -37.74 -8.68 -6.99
CA VAL A 174 -37.71 -7.32 -6.41
C VAL A 174 -38.96 -7.10 -5.58
N VAL A 175 -38.82 -6.43 -4.44
CA VAL A 175 -39.94 -6.05 -3.58
C VAL A 175 -40.01 -4.54 -3.42
N GLY A 176 -41.19 -4.03 -3.10
CA GLY A 176 -41.37 -2.63 -2.75
C GLY A 176 -40.69 -2.30 -1.41
N PRO A 177 -40.26 -1.05 -1.20
CA PRO A 177 -39.36 -0.71 -0.11
C PRO A 177 -40.02 -0.81 1.28
N ALA A 178 -41.35 -0.76 1.39
CA ALA A 178 -42.04 -1.01 2.66
C ALA A 178 -41.95 -2.48 3.14
N THR A 179 -41.40 -3.39 2.32
CA THR A 179 -41.22 -4.80 2.68
C THR A 179 -39.80 -4.99 3.22
N GLY A 180 -39.66 -5.54 4.43
CA GLY A 180 -38.36 -5.83 5.04
C GLY A 180 -38.37 -7.21 5.71
N SER A 181 -37.19 -7.78 5.92
CA SER A 181 -37.03 -9.05 6.64
C SER A 181 -35.59 -9.28 7.06
N GLU A 182 -35.40 -9.93 8.22
CA GLU A 182 -34.09 -10.43 8.67
C GLU A 182 -33.81 -11.88 8.26
N THR A 183 -34.82 -12.65 7.83
CA THR A 183 -34.68 -14.10 7.55
C THR A 183 -35.05 -14.54 6.13
N ILE A 184 -35.72 -13.69 5.36
CA ILE A 184 -36.14 -13.93 3.97
C ILE A 184 -35.30 -13.02 3.07
N PRO A 185 -34.70 -13.54 1.98
CA PRO A 185 -33.91 -12.72 1.06
C PRO A 185 -34.81 -11.75 0.29
N TYR A 186 -34.48 -10.47 0.36
CA TYR A 186 -35.13 -9.40 -0.38
C TYR A 186 -34.12 -8.52 -1.12
N TYR A 187 -34.59 -8.02 -2.26
CA TYR A 187 -33.82 -7.25 -3.23
C TYR A 187 -34.59 -5.98 -3.55
N TYR A 188 -33.86 -4.87 -3.60
CA TYR A 188 -34.41 -3.55 -3.85
C TYR A 188 -33.61 -2.86 -4.95
N VAL A 189 -34.28 -1.97 -5.67
CA VAL A 189 -33.66 -1.02 -6.59
C VAL A 189 -34.00 0.37 -6.08
N TYR A 190 -33.00 1.23 -5.93
CA TYR A 190 -33.19 2.55 -5.31
C TYR A 190 -34.30 3.34 -6.03
N GLY A 191 -35.33 3.74 -5.28
CA GLY A 191 -36.47 4.52 -5.79
C GLY A 191 -37.50 3.71 -6.58
N TYR A 192 -37.38 2.39 -6.68
CA TYR A 192 -38.37 1.52 -7.31
C TYR A 192 -39.33 0.92 -6.28
N ASN A 193 -40.64 1.11 -6.48
CA ASN A 193 -41.68 0.69 -5.53
C ASN A 193 -42.48 -0.54 -5.98
N GLY A 194 -42.21 -1.06 -7.18
CA GLY A 194 -42.95 -2.19 -7.76
C GLY A 194 -42.37 -3.55 -7.39
N THR A 195 -42.87 -4.59 -8.05
CA THR A 195 -42.41 -5.99 -7.88
C THR A 195 -41.99 -6.64 -9.20
N ASN A 196 -41.96 -5.89 -10.30
CA ASN A 196 -41.60 -6.40 -11.62
C ASN A 196 -40.10 -6.20 -11.89
N VAL A 197 -39.38 -7.31 -12.07
CA VAL A 197 -37.93 -7.29 -12.30
C VAL A 197 -37.55 -6.57 -13.59
N THR A 198 -38.30 -6.75 -14.68
CA THR A 198 -38.02 -6.09 -15.95
C THR A 198 -38.11 -4.57 -15.84
N ASP A 199 -39.15 -4.07 -15.17
CA ASP A 199 -39.34 -2.64 -14.94
C ASP A 199 -38.25 -2.08 -14.02
N ALA A 200 -37.88 -2.81 -12.96
CA ALA A 200 -36.80 -2.41 -12.05
C ALA A 200 -35.45 -2.30 -12.79
N LYS A 201 -35.13 -3.29 -13.64
CA LYS A 201 -33.90 -3.30 -14.47
C LYS A 201 -33.84 -2.17 -15.49
N ALA A 202 -34.99 -1.63 -15.92
CA ALA A 202 -35.05 -0.50 -16.84
C ALA A 202 -34.79 0.87 -16.17
N THR A 203 -34.71 0.92 -14.84
CA THR A 203 -34.46 2.18 -14.12
C THR A 203 -32.99 2.63 -14.23
N ALA A 204 -32.76 3.94 -14.22
CA ALA A 204 -31.41 4.50 -14.23
C ALA A 204 -30.60 4.06 -13.01
N ASN A 205 -31.22 4.02 -11.83
CA ASN A 205 -30.54 3.65 -10.59
C ASN A 205 -30.06 2.19 -10.60
N TYR A 206 -30.82 1.26 -11.19
CA TYR A 206 -30.32 -0.11 -11.39
C TYR A 206 -29.08 -0.13 -12.29
N SER A 207 -29.13 0.59 -13.41
CA SER A 207 -28.01 0.63 -14.37
C SER A 207 -26.74 1.18 -13.74
N THR A 208 -26.85 2.24 -12.93
CA THR A 208 -25.72 2.95 -12.33
C THR A 208 -25.24 2.30 -11.04
N TYR A 209 -26.13 2.04 -10.08
CA TYR A 209 -25.77 1.66 -8.71
C TYR A 209 -25.97 0.17 -8.40
N GLY A 210 -26.69 -0.54 -9.27
CA GLY A 210 -27.01 -1.96 -9.10
C GLY A 210 -28.15 -2.20 -8.12
N VAL A 211 -28.01 -3.26 -7.33
CA VAL A 211 -29.06 -3.77 -6.45
C VAL A 211 -28.68 -3.57 -4.99
N LEU A 212 -29.68 -3.32 -4.15
CA LEU A 212 -29.56 -3.33 -2.70
C LEU A 212 -30.14 -4.63 -2.17
N TYR A 213 -29.39 -5.30 -1.31
CA TYR A 213 -29.70 -6.63 -0.77
C TYR A 213 -29.87 -6.50 0.74
N ASN A 214 -30.90 -7.11 1.31
CA ASN A 214 -30.83 -7.40 2.73
C ASN A 214 -29.75 -8.45 3.02
N TRP A 215 -29.34 -8.60 4.28
CA TRP A 215 -28.16 -9.41 4.57
C TRP A 215 -28.33 -10.88 4.16
N GLU A 216 -29.54 -11.44 4.32
CA GLU A 216 -29.83 -12.81 3.86
C GLU A 216 -29.75 -12.96 2.34
N ALA A 217 -30.20 -11.97 1.56
CA ALA A 217 -30.00 -11.98 0.12
C ALA A 217 -28.52 -11.83 -0.25
N ALA A 218 -27.78 -10.96 0.47
CA ALA A 218 -26.38 -10.66 0.19
C ALA A 218 -25.47 -11.90 0.32
N ARG A 219 -25.71 -12.74 1.33
CA ARG A 219 -24.93 -13.96 1.60
C ARG A 219 -24.95 -14.98 0.47
N ALA A 220 -26.02 -14.97 -0.33
CA ALA A 220 -26.20 -15.86 -1.48
C ALA A 220 -26.08 -15.13 -2.82
N ALA A 221 -25.74 -13.83 -2.82
CA ALA A 221 -25.80 -13.00 -4.01
C ALA A 221 -24.64 -13.25 -4.97
N CYS A 222 -23.43 -13.51 -4.46
CA CYS A 222 -22.25 -13.69 -5.30
C CYS A 222 -22.29 -15.00 -6.11
N PRO A 223 -21.83 -14.99 -7.38
CA PRO A 223 -21.83 -16.18 -8.24
C PRO A 223 -20.72 -17.16 -7.85
N THR A 224 -20.79 -18.42 -8.31
CA THR A 224 -19.74 -19.43 -8.08
C THR A 224 -18.35 -18.91 -8.48
N GLY A 225 -17.33 -19.17 -7.65
CA GLY A 225 -15.97 -18.64 -7.82
C GLY A 225 -15.79 -17.24 -7.23
N TRP A 226 -16.85 -16.69 -6.63
CA TRP A 226 -16.89 -15.42 -5.94
C TRP A 226 -17.73 -15.53 -4.67
N HIS A 227 -17.43 -14.71 -3.68
CA HIS A 227 -18.18 -14.67 -2.44
C HIS A 227 -18.37 -13.24 -1.92
N LEU A 228 -19.31 -13.11 -0.98
CA LEU A 228 -19.51 -11.88 -0.24
C LEU A 228 -18.31 -11.71 0.71
N PRO A 229 -17.53 -10.63 0.63
CA PRO A 229 -16.33 -10.44 1.43
C PRO A 229 -16.60 -10.49 2.93
N SER A 230 -15.77 -11.25 3.64
CA SER A 230 -15.72 -11.24 5.09
C SER A 230 -15.16 -9.92 5.63
N ASP A 231 -15.36 -9.68 6.92
CA ASP A 231 -14.83 -8.49 7.59
C ASP A 231 -13.30 -8.49 7.59
N ALA A 232 -12.69 -9.68 7.69
CA ALA A 232 -11.25 -9.86 7.60
C ALA A 232 -10.70 -9.48 6.22
N GLU A 233 -11.40 -9.83 5.15
CA GLU A 233 -11.02 -9.48 3.77
C GLU A 233 -11.17 -7.99 3.50
N TRP A 234 -12.21 -7.35 4.04
CA TRP A 234 -12.30 -5.90 4.03
C TRP A 234 -11.15 -5.25 4.81
N THR A 235 -10.76 -5.81 5.94
CA THR A 235 -9.61 -5.30 6.73
C THR A 235 -8.29 -5.51 6.00
N GLN A 236 -8.12 -6.60 5.25
CA GLN A 236 -6.97 -6.83 4.39
C GLN A 236 -6.87 -5.75 3.32
N LEU A 237 -7.98 -5.48 2.62
CA LEU A 237 -8.07 -4.40 1.62
C LEU A 237 -7.67 -3.05 2.22
N THR A 238 -8.25 -2.67 3.36
CA THR A 238 -7.96 -1.35 3.96
C THR A 238 -6.53 -1.26 4.49
N THR A 239 -5.98 -2.34 5.04
CA THR A 239 -4.58 -2.41 5.50
C THR A 239 -3.62 -2.22 4.34
N TYR A 240 -3.83 -2.92 3.23
CA TYR A 240 -3.03 -2.77 2.01
C TYR A 240 -3.03 -1.33 1.50
N LEU A 241 -4.16 -0.63 1.62
CA LEU A 241 -4.32 0.75 1.16
C LEU A 241 -3.80 1.82 2.14
N GLY A 242 -3.16 1.42 3.25
CA GLY A 242 -2.58 2.33 4.23
C GLY A 242 -3.49 2.67 5.42
N GLY A 243 -4.56 1.90 5.62
CA GLY A 243 -5.47 2.01 6.76
C GLY A 243 -6.81 2.68 6.45
N GLU A 244 -7.77 2.53 7.37
CA GLU A 244 -9.16 2.96 7.19
C GLU A 244 -9.31 4.48 6.96
N SER A 245 -8.39 5.31 7.45
CA SER A 245 -8.46 6.77 7.31
C SER A 245 -8.11 7.30 5.92
N VAL A 246 -7.52 6.47 5.06
CA VAL A 246 -7.11 6.85 3.70
C VAL A 246 -7.71 5.96 2.62
N ALA A 247 -8.01 4.70 2.95
CA ALA A 247 -8.50 3.71 1.99
C ALA A 247 -9.80 4.15 1.29
N GLY A 248 -10.71 4.83 1.99
CA GLY A 248 -11.95 5.31 1.39
C GLY A 248 -11.71 6.29 0.23
N GLY A 249 -10.73 7.19 0.36
CA GLY A 249 -10.33 8.08 -0.74
C GLY A 249 -9.82 7.32 -1.98
N LYS A 250 -8.99 6.31 -1.74
CA LYS A 250 -8.37 5.49 -2.80
C LYS A 250 -9.36 4.59 -3.57
N LEU A 251 -10.49 4.27 -2.94
CA LEU A 251 -11.53 3.39 -3.49
C LEU A 251 -12.64 4.15 -4.23
N LYS A 252 -12.98 5.38 -3.81
CA LYS A 252 -14.09 6.16 -4.38
C LYS A 252 -13.83 6.61 -5.81
N GLU A 253 -14.89 6.63 -6.63
CA GLU A 253 -14.89 7.33 -7.92
C GLU A 253 -14.43 8.79 -7.74
N THR A 254 -13.58 9.26 -8.66
CA THR A 254 -13.12 10.66 -8.69
C THR A 254 -14.18 11.62 -9.22
N GLY A 255 -14.13 12.87 -8.77
CA GLY A 255 -15.00 13.93 -9.27
C GLY A 255 -16.40 13.89 -8.67
N THR A 256 -17.36 14.52 -9.34
CA THR A 256 -18.73 14.73 -8.83
C THR A 256 -19.80 14.32 -9.84
N THR A 257 -19.51 13.30 -10.67
CA THR A 257 -20.49 12.76 -11.61
C THR A 257 -21.63 12.09 -10.87
N HIS A 258 -21.28 11.18 -9.94
CA HIS A 258 -22.25 10.51 -9.07
C HIS A 258 -22.15 11.01 -7.63
N TRP A 259 -20.95 11.33 -7.16
CA TRP A 259 -20.74 11.92 -5.84
C TRP A 259 -21.14 13.39 -5.80
N ASN A 260 -21.90 13.77 -4.77
CA ASN A 260 -22.07 15.17 -4.44
C ASN A 260 -20.75 15.75 -3.90
N SER A 261 -20.57 17.06 -4.09
CA SER A 261 -19.44 17.80 -3.50
C SER A 261 -19.49 17.72 -1.97
N PRO A 262 -18.35 17.58 -1.27
CA PRO A 262 -16.97 17.75 -1.75
C PRO A 262 -16.22 16.50 -2.25
N ASN A 263 -16.77 15.29 -2.08
CA ASN A 263 -16.10 14.00 -2.36
C ASN A 263 -14.61 13.95 -1.93
N ILE A 264 -14.34 14.26 -0.66
CA ILE A 264 -12.98 14.51 -0.15
C ILE A 264 -12.05 13.31 -0.36
N GLY A 265 -10.88 13.62 -0.93
CA GLY A 265 -9.74 12.73 -1.13
C GLY A 265 -10.01 11.55 -2.06
N ALA A 266 -11.05 11.60 -2.88
CA ALA A 266 -11.30 10.57 -3.88
C ALA A 266 -10.22 10.59 -4.99
N THR A 267 -9.45 9.51 -5.11
CA THR A 267 -8.42 9.34 -6.14
C THR A 267 -8.73 8.22 -7.13
N ASN A 268 -9.58 7.26 -6.74
CA ASN A 268 -9.85 6.03 -7.48
C ASN A 268 -8.60 5.30 -7.98
N GLU A 269 -7.44 5.47 -7.34
CA GLU A 269 -6.16 4.92 -7.79
C GLU A 269 -6.15 3.38 -7.84
N THR A 270 -7.11 2.76 -7.17
CA THR A 270 -7.31 1.31 -7.12
C THR A 270 -8.16 0.76 -8.26
N GLY A 271 -8.91 1.59 -9.00
CA GLY A 271 -9.91 1.12 -9.97
C GLY A 271 -11.17 0.48 -9.36
N PHE A 272 -11.28 0.44 -8.02
CA PHE A 272 -12.47 -0.08 -7.33
C PHE A 272 -13.73 0.73 -7.67
N THR A 273 -13.62 2.03 -7.91
CA THR A 273 -14.71 2.88 -8.39
C THR A 273 -15.97 2.79 -7.52
N ALA A 274 -15.82 3.09 -6.22
CA ALA A 274 -16.93 3.10 -5.28
C ALA A 274 -17.92 4.23 -5.63
N LEU A 275 -19.18 3.87 -5.89
CA LEU A 275 -20.27 4.80 -6.24
C LEU A 275 -21.23 5.01 -5.05
N PRO A 276 -21.77 6.23 -4.86
CA PRO A 276 -22.64 6.61 -3.75
C PRO A 276 -24.09 6.16 -3.98
N GLY A 277 -24.32 4.85 -3.99
CA GLY A 277 -25.63 4.26 -4.29
C GLY A 277 -26.67 4.40 -3.16
N GLY A 278 -26.31 4.99 -2.02
CA GLY A 278 -27.18 5.07 -0.86
C GLY A 278 -27.51 3.69 -0.28
N TYR A 279 -28.60 3.63 0.47
CA TYR A 279 -29.12 2.39 1.04
C TYR A 279 -30.65 2.39 1.17
N HIS A 280 -31.19 1.21 1.50
CA HIS A 280 -32.57 1.01 1.91
C HIS A 280 -32.61 0.72 3.41
N SER A 281 -33.39 1.50 4.14
CA SER A 281 -33.52 1.42 5.60
C SER A 281 -34.63 0.46 6.03
N SER A 282 -34.54 -0.02 7.27
CA SER A 282 -35.58 -0.83 7.95
C SER A 282 -36.96 -0.17 8.00
N ASP A 283 -37.02 1.17 7.94
CA ASP A 283 -38.28 1.92 7.89
C ASP A 283 -38.95 1.93 6.50
N GLY A 284 -38.31 1.31 5.51
CA GLY A 284 -38.77 1.23 4.15
C GLY A 284 -38.51 2.46 3.29
N THR A 285 -37.57 3.31 3.70
CA THR A 285 -37.14 4.51 2.96
C THR A 285 -35.74 4.32 2.38
N PHE A 286 -35.47 4.98 1.25
CA PHE A 286 -34.15 5.04 0.65
C PHE A 286 -33.43 6.34 1.04
N TYR A 287 -32.14 6.24 1.38
CA TYR A 287 -31.35 7.36 1.87
C TYR A 287 -29.98 7.45 1.19
N ASP A 288 -29.41 8.65 1.23
CA ASP A 288 -27.99 8.97 0.96
C ASP A 288 -27.44 8.66 -0.44
N ILE A 289 -28.30 8.53 -1.46
CA ILE A 289 -27.83 8.51 -2.85
C ILE A 289 -27.08 9.80 -3.19
N GLY A 290 -25.92 9.66 -3.82
CA GLY A 290 -25.00 10.77 -4.08
C GLY A 290 -24.08 11.14 -2.92
N ASP A 291 -24.42 10.73 -1.68
CA ASP A 291 -23.72 11.18 -0.47
C ASP A 291 -22.93 10.09 0.22
N SER A 292 -23.40 8.85 0.17
CA SER A 292 -22.76 7.70 0.82
C SER A 292 -23.00 6.40 0.08
N CYS A 293 -22.18 5.40 0.40
CA CYS A 293 -22.27 4.04 -0.12
C CYS A 293 -22.04 3.03 1.00
N PHE A 294 -22.66 1.86 0.85
CA PHE A 294 -22.75 0.84 1.88
C PHE A 294 -22.60 -0.54 1.25
N TRP A 295 -21.75 -1.40 1.84
CA TRP A 295 -21.58 -2.78 1.41
C TRP A 295 -21.66 -3.74 2.58
N TRP A 296 -22.42 -4.81 2.41
CA TRP A 296 -22.46 -5.88 3.38
C TRP A 296 -21.12 -6.62 3.48
N SER A 297 -20.82 -7.11 4.68
CA SER A 297 -19.86 -8.18 4.91
C SER A 297 -20.59 -9.50 5.15
N ALA A 298 -19.97 -10.63 4.80
CA ALA A 298 -20.45 -11.96 5.18
C ALA A 298 -20.30 -12.27 6.68
N THR A 299 -19.59 -11.43 7.44
CA THR A 299 -19.33 -11.66 8.86
C THR A 299 -20.48 -11.15 9.72
N GLU A 300 -21.01 -12.03 10.56
CA GLU A 300 -21.98 -11.67 11.60
C GLU A 300 -21.35 -10.73 12.63
N GLY A 301 -22.11 -9.71 13.03
CA GLY A 301 -21.71 -8.79 14.09
C GLY A 301 -22.07 -9.33 15.47
N ASP A 302 -23.32 -9.75 15.60
CA ASP A 302 -23.87 -10.46 16.75
C ASP A 302 -25.12 -11.23 16.30
N THR A 303 -25.95 -11.65 17.26
CA THR A 303 -27.14 -12.48 17.00
C THR A 303 -28.17 -11.84 16.07
N SER A 304 -28.22 -10.51 15.97
CA SER A 304 -29.20 -9.78 15.15
C SER A 304 -28.58 -8.78 14.18
N GLN A 305 -27.25 -8.58 14.23
CA GLN A 305 -26.56 -7.61 13.40
C GLN A 305 -25.49 -8.26 12.52
N ALA A 306 -25.19 -7.61 11.40
CA ALA A 306 -24.09 -7.96 10.51
C ALA A 306 -23.16 -6.77 10.28
N TRP A 307 -21.90 -7.05 9.98
CA TRP A 307 -20.92 -6.01 9.64
C TRP A 307 -21.16 -5.47 8.24
N TYR A 308 -20.89 -4.18 8.06
CA TYR A 308 -20.87 -3.51 6.76
C TYR A 308 -19.72 -2.52 6.68
N ARG A 309 -19.40 -2.10 5.46
CA ARG A 309 -18.49 -1.00 5.15
C ARG A 309 -19.25 0.17 4.57
N ALA A 310 -18.84 1.38 4.92
CA ALA A 310 -19.41 2.58 4.34
C ALA A 310 -18.36 3.64 4.01
N MET A 311 -18.63 4.49 3.03
CA MET A 311 -17.84 5.69 2.73
C MET A 311 -18.80 6.85 2.49
N ASN A 312 -18.34 8.08 2.70
CA ASN A 312 -19.12 9.30 2.48
C ASN A 312 -18.32 10.38 1.75
N LEU A 313 -19.04 11.40 1.27
CA LEU A 313 -18.44 12.53 0.55
C LEU A 313 -17.52 13.41 1.40
N ALA A 314 -17.63 13.37 2.73
CA ALA A 314 -17.00 14.34 3.63
C ALA A 314 -15.65 13.87 4.19
N SER A 315 -15.18 12.67 3.83
CA SER A 315 -13.92 12.12 4.33
C SER A 315 -13.30 11.13 3.35
N SER A 316 -12.02 10.84 3.57
CA SER A 316 -11.29 9.75 2.89
C SER A 316 -11.35 8.43 3.66
N ASN A 317 -12.20 8.38 4.70
CA ASN A 317 -12.32 7.21 5.54
C ASN A 317 -13.22 6.15 4.89
N ILE A 318 -12.94 4.90 5.21
CA ILE A 318 -13.90 3.80 5.11
C ILE A 318 -14.29 3.38 6.53
N TYR A 319 -15.59 3.36 6.80
CA TYR A 319 -16.15 3.08 8.11
C TYR A 319 -16.52 1.62 8.22
N ARG A 320 -16.20 1.01 9.37
CA ARG A 320 -16.57 -0.34 9.75
C ARG A 320 -17.64 -0.28 10.85
N MET A 321 -18.86 -0.72 10.52
CA MET A 321 -20.03 -0.58 11.38
C MET A 321 -20.91 -1.83 11.33
N LYS A 322 -21.89 -1.93 12.23
CA LYS A 322 -22.86 -3.03 12.27
C LYS A 322 -24.28 -2.50 12.37
N THR A 323 -25.22 -3.19 11.73
CA THR A 323 -26.65 -2.84 11.77
C THR A 323 -27.52 -4.09 11.64
N GLY A 324 -28.84 -3.92 11.81
CA GLY A 324 -29.84 -4.98 11.61
C GLY A 324 -29.78 -5.57 10.20
N ARG A 325 -30.12 -6.87 10.10
CA ARG A 325 -29.97 -7.68 8.87
C ARG A 325 -31.02 -7.36 7.80
N ASP A 326 -31.98 -6.51 8.11
CA ASP A 326 -33.12 -6.12 7.29
C ASP A 326 -32.84 -4.93 6.34
N SER A 327 -31.78 -4.16 6.60
CA SER A 327 -31.36 -3.04 5.75
C SER A 327 -30.87 -3.52 4.38
N GLY A 328 -31.14 -2.77 3.31
CA GLY A 328 -30.65 -3.07 1.97
C GLY A 328 -29.36 -2.31 1.65
N PHE A 329 -28.23 -3.03 1.53
CA PHE A 329 -26.93 -2.49 1.11
C PHE A 329 -26.45 -3.14 -0.19
N SER A 330 -25.52 -2.47 -0.88
CA SER A 330 -24.90 -3.04 -2.07
C SER A 330 -24.06 -4.28 -1.72
N VAL A 331 -23.85 -5.13 -2.72
CA VAL A 331 -22.90 -6.24 -2.65
C VAL A 331 -21.78 -5.98 -3.63
N ARG A 332 -20.56 -6.28 -3.21
CA ARG A 332 -19.38 -6.30 -4.08
C ARG A 332 -18.59 -7.55 -3.78
N CYS A 333 -18.50 -8.43 -4.77
CA CYS A 333 -17.93 -9.74 -4.56
C CYS A 333 -16.40 -9.70 -4.67
N VAL A 334 -15.77 -10.59 -3.92
CA VAL A 334 -14.33 -10.89 -4.01
C VAL A 334 -14.18 -12.33 -4.52
N LYS A 335 -13.13 -12.58 -5.29
CA LYS A 335 -12.87 -13.90 -5.90
C LYS A 335 -12.37 -14.88 -4.84
N ASP A 336 -12.77 -16.15 -4.95
CA ASP A 336 -12.33 -17.25 -4.07
C ASP A 336 -10.82 -17.52 -4.12
#